data_AF-A0A348WTA8-F1
#
_entry.id   AF-A0A348WTA8-F1
#
_cell.length_a   1.000
_cell.length_b   1.000
_cell.length_c   1.000
_cell.angle_alpha   90.00
_cell.angle_beta   90.00
_cell.angle_gamma   90.00
#
_symmetry.space_group_name_H-M   'P 1'
#
loop_
_entity.id
_entity.type
_entity.pdbx_description
1 polymer ?
#
loop_
_entity_poly.entity_id
_entity_poly.type
_entity_poly.pdbx_seq_one_letter_code
_entity_poly.pdbx_strand_id
1 'polypeptide(L)'
;MPYLIIAIIFIIILSVIFSSFMPKIKTKKAYDELLSYLKQTDLNYSIEKIKNDIFDAKLNINSTHYYIKFLNIPAYSEIQINNKTTWELKYGAKDQPGKAQPHKRYLSELSSFLGTDFGKNINKIIIVFPKPKKIVKYINESEIIFVNSKTDLYGTRILTKDNFGLFKK
;
A
#
# COMPACT_ATOMS: atom_id res chain seq x y z
N MET A 1 32.31 26.97 17.17
CA MET A 1 30.98 27.47 16.74
C MET A 1 30.65 27.21 15.28
N PRO A 2 31.44 27.59 14.27
CA PRO A 2 31.05 27.41 12.85
C PRO A 2 30.92 25.93 12.44
N TYR A 3 31.77 25.04 12.95
CA TYR A 3 31.72 23.61 12.66
C TYR A 3 30.44 22.93 13.19
N LEU A 4 29.89 23.39 14.32
CA LEU A 4 28.62 22.88 14.85
C LEU A 4 27.43 23.27 13.96
N ILE A 5 27.44 24.50 13.43
CA ILE A 5 26.40 24.97 12.51
C ILE A 5 26.42 24.17 11.21
N ILE A 6 27.61 23.92 10.66
CA ILE A 6 27.80 23.09 9.46
C ILE A 6 27.28 21.66 9.69
N ALA A 7 27.60 21.06 10.85
CA ALA A 7 27.12 19.71 11.19
C ALA A 7 25.60 19.63 11.30
N ILE A 8 24.95 20.64 11.90
CA ILE A 8 23.48 20.70 12.01
C ILE A 8 22.83 20.81 10.63
N ILE A 9 23.34 21.69 9.76
CA ILE A 9 22.84 21.86 8.39
C ILE A 9 22.97 20.54 7.61
N PHE A 10 24.10 19.84 7.75
CA PHE A 10 24.32 18.55 7.10
C PHE A 10 23.32 17.47 7.56
N ILE A 11 23.03 17.40 8.87
CA ILE A 11 22.03 16.47 9.42
C ILE A 11 20.63 16.77 8.88
N ILE A 12 20.26 18.06 8.76
CA ILE A 12 18.97 18.47 8.19
C ILE A 12 18.87 18.04 6.72
N ILE A 13 19.91 18.28 5.93
CA ILE A 13 19.97 17.87 4.51
C ILE A 13 19.82 16.35 4.38
N LEU A 14 20.58 15.57 5.18
CA LEU A 14 20.45 14.12 5.20
C LEU A 14 19.02 13.68 5.57
N SER A 15 18.41 14.28 6.60
CA SER A 15 17.05 13.95 7.03
C SER A 15 16.00 14.21 5.93
N VAL A 16 16.13 15.33 5.20
CA VAL A 16 15.26 15.67 4.07
C VAL A 16 15.45 14.68 2.91
N ILE A 17 16.69 14.28 2.61
CA ILE A 17 16.98 13.28 1.57
C ILE A 17 16.37 11.93 1.96
N PHE A 18 16.60 11.45 3.18
CA PHE A 18 16.06 10.17 3.63
C PHE A 18 14.53 10.14 3.61
N SER A 19 13.87 11.22 4.06
CA SER A 19 12.40 11.30 4.06
C SER A 19 11.82 11.35 2.64
N SER A 20 12.49 11.99 1.69
CA SER A 20 11.98 12.18 0.32
C SER A 20 12.30 11.03 -0.65
N PHE A 21 13.46 10.38 -0.50
CA PHE A 21 13.94 9.37 -1.44
C PHE A 21 13.61 7.93 -1.02
N MET A 22 13.64 7.63 0.28
CA MET A 22 13.42 6.27 0.78
C MET A 22 12.03 5.68 0.39
N PRO A 23 10.93 6.46 0.43
CA PRO A 23 9.64 5.97 -0.03
C PRO A 23 9.64 5.59 -1.52
N LYS A 24 10.28 6.41 -2.37
CA LYS A 24 10.36 6.18 -3.82
C LYS A 24 11.10 4.88 -4.17
N ILE A 25 12.18 4.59 -3.44
CA ILE A 25 12.96 3.35 -3.61
C ILE A 25 12.11 2.13 -3.27
N LYS A 26 11.37 2.18 -2.15
CA LYS A 26 10.52 1.07 -1.72
C LYS A 26 9.35 0.84 -2.69
N THR A 27 8.69 1.91 -3.15
CA THR A 27 7.63 1.82 -4.17
C THR A 27 8.15 1.27 -5.49
N LYS A 28 9.35 1.67 -5.91
CA LYS A 28 10.00 1.10 -7.09
C LYS A 28 10.21 -0.41 -6.92
N LYS A 29 10.71 -0.86 -5.77
CA LYS A 29 10.89 -2.28 -5.47
C LYS A 29 9.57 -3.07 -5.58
N ALA A 30 8.48 -2.56 -5.02
CA ALA A 30 7.17 -3.21 -5.11
C ALA A 30 6.64 -3.29 -6.55
N TYR A 31 6.87 -2.25 -7.34
CA TYR A 31 6.57 -2.26 -8.77
C TYR A 31 7.40 -3.31 -9.52
N ASP A 32 8.71 -3.37 -9.25
CA ASP A 32 9.63 -4.32 -9.88
C ASP A 32 9.29 -5.78 -9.49
N GLU A 33 8.84 -6.02 -8.25
CA GLU A 33 8.32 -7.32 -7.79
C GLU A 33 7.05 -7.71 -8.55
N LEU A 34 6.09 -6.79 -8.72
CA LEU A 34 4.88 -7.03 -9.52
C LEU A 34 5.24 -7.33 -10.99
N LEU A 35 6.12 -6.53 -11.59
CA LEU A 35 6.55 -6.72 -12.97
C LEU A 35 7.26 -8.07 -13.15
N SER A 36 8.10 -8.47 -12.18
CA SER A 36 8.79 -9.76 -12.21
C SER A 36 7.80 -10.92 -12.15
N TYR A 37 6.76 -10.82 -11.31
CA TYR A 37 5.68 -11.79 -11.27
C TYR A 37 4.97 -11.87 -12.63
N LEU A 38 4.55 -10.74 -13.22
CA LEU A 38 3.83 -10.72 -14.50
C LEU A 38 4.65 -11.34 -15.64
N LYS A 39 5.96 -11.09 -15.71
CA LYS A 39 6.88 -11.70 -16.69
C LYS A 39 6.96 -13.23 -16.59
N GLN A 40 6.69 -13.80 -15.43
CA GLN A 40 6.69 -15.25 -15.21
C GLN A 40 5.33 -15.89 -15.49
N THR A 41 4.33 -15.10 -15.89
CA THR A 41 3.00 -15.59 -16.23
C THR A 41 2.76 -15.56 -17.73
N ASP A 42 1.98 -16.50 -18.25
CA ASP A 42 1.54 -16.54 -19.65
C ASP A 42 0.37 -15.57 -19.94
N LEU A 43 0.17 -14.56 -19.09
CA LEU A 43 -0.91 -13.60 -19.23
C LEU A 43 -0.56 -12.56 -20.29
N ASN A 44 -1.52 -12.18 -21.14
CA ASN A 44 -1.35 -11.01 -21.99
C ASN A 44 -1.54 -9.76 -21.13
N TYR A 45 -0.44 -9.06 -20.81
CA TYR A 45 -0.47 -7.90 -19.94
C TYR A 45 0.21 -6.68 -20.54
N SER A 46 -0.30 -5.50 -20.18
CA SER A 46 0.42 -4.23 -20.30
C SER A 46 0.39 -3.51 -18.96
N ILE A 47 1.53 -2.95 -18.56
CA ILE A 47 1.64 -2.19 -17.31
C ILE A 47 2.33 -0.86 -17.59
N GLU A 48 1.70 0.21 -17.14
CA GLU A 48 2.18 1.59 -17.30
C GLU A 48 2.32 2.23 -15.92
N LYS A 49 3.45 2.88 -15.67
CA LYS A 49 3.66 3.66 -14.46
C LYS A 49 3.12 5.07 -14.65
N ILE A 50 2.25 5.51 -13.74
CA ILE A 50 1.66 6.84 -13.76
C ILE A 50 2.37 7.75 -12.76
N LYS A 51 2.57 9.01 -13.14
CA LYS A 51 3.12 10.05 -12.29
C LYS A 51 2.04 11.08 -11.99
N ASN A 52 2.05 11.61 -10.76
CA ASN A 52 1.19 12.72 -10.33
C ASN A 52 -0.32 12.44 -10.45
N ASP A 53 -0.75 11.22 -10.14
CA ASP A 53 -2.16 10.83 -10.13
C ASP A 53 -2.51 10.20 -8.77
N ILE A 54 -3.80 9.99 -8.51
CA ILE A 54 -4.30 9.33 -7.30
C ILE A 54 -4.00 7.83 -7.29
N PHE A 55 -3.48 7.26 -8.38
CA PHE A 55 -2.96 5.90 -8.49
C PHE A 55 -1.55 5.91 -9.13
N ASP A 56 -0.81 4.81 -9.00
CA ASP A 56 0.61 4.75 -9.33
C ASP A 56 0.91 3.92 -10.59
N ALA A 57 0.01 3.01 -10.96
CA ALA A 57 0.13 2.21 -12.18
C ALA A 57 -1.23 1.82 -12.78
N LYS A 58 -1.25 1.71 -14.11
CA LYS A 58 -2.32 1.05 -14.87
C LYS A 58 -1.84 -0.32 -15.28
N LEU A 59 -2.63 -1.34 -15.00
CA LEU A 59 -2.36 -2.71 -15.41
C LEU A 59 -3.56 -3.19 -16.21
N ASN A 60 -3.33 -3.62 -17.44
CA ASN A 60 -4.32 -4.31 -18.24
C ASN A 60 -3.88 -5.76 -18.34
N ILE A 61 -4.77 -6.68 -18.01
CA ILE A 61 -4.55 -8.11 -18.20
C ILE A 61 -5.73 -8.63 -19.00
N ASN A 62 -5.45 -9.19 -20.17
CA ASN A 62 -6.46 -9.60 -21.14
C ASN A 62 -7.38 -8.40 -21.45
N SER A 63 -8.65 -8.47 -21.07
CA SER A 63 -9.64 -7.37 -21.20
C SER A 63 -10.01 -6.70 -19.88
N THR A 64 -9.26 -6.96 -18.80
CA THR A 64 -9.54 -6.41 -17.47
C THR A 64 -8.58 -5.27 -17.14
N HIS A 65 -9.15 -4.15 -16.72
CA HIS A 65 -8.40 -2.95 -16.34
C HIS A 65 -8.27 -2.84 -14.82
N TYR A 66 -7.05 -2.54 -14.38
CA TYR A 66 -6.69 -2.39 -12.98
C TYR A 66 -5.96 -1.07 -12.74
N TYR A 67 -6.42 -0.31 -11.76
CA TYR A 67 -5.69 0.84 -11.22
C TYR A 67 -5.06 0.45 -9.89
N ILE A 68 -3.75 0.64 -9.79
CA ILE A 68 -2.93 0.15 -8.70
C ILE A 68 -2.38 1.32 -7.89
N LYS A 69 -2.59 1.28 -6.57
CA LYS A 69 -1.90 2.12 -5.61
C LYS A 69 -0.92 1.29 -4.78
N PHE A 70 0.33 1.74 -4.70
CA PHE A 70 1.37 1.12 -3.91
C PHE A 70 1.41 1.76 -2.51
N LEU A 71 1.15 0.96 -1.48
CA LEU A 71 1.17 1.38 -0.08
C LEU A 71 2.40 0.81 0.65
N ASN A 72 3.32 1.69 1.01
CA ASN A 72 4.50 1.35 1.80
C ASN A 72 4.25 1.54 3.30
N ILE A 73 4.33 0.47 4.09
CA ILE A 73 4.11 0.50 5.56
C ILE A 73 5.16 -0.30 6.34
N PRO A 74 5.30 -0.13 7.66
CA PRO A 74 6.17 -0.99 8.47
C PRO A 74 5.69 -2.46 8.44
N ALA A 75 6.61 -3.43 8.38
CA ALA A 75 6.25 -4.86 8.36
C ALA A 75 5.44 -5.30 9.59
N TYR A 76 5.76 -4.74 10.76
CA TYR A 76 5.10 -5.05 12.04
C TYR A 76 3.86 -4.19 12.31
N SER A 77 3.16 -3.77 11.26
CA SER A 77 1.97 -2.96 11.36
C SER A 77 0.69 -3.76 11.08
N GLU A 78 -0.42 -3.16 11.45
CA GLU A 78 -1.78 -3.66 11.22
C GLU A 78 -2.56 -2.59 10.47
N ILE A 79 -3.25 -2.98 9.40
CA ILE A 79 -4.18 -2.10 8.70
C ILE A 79 -5.58 -2.37 9.23
N GLN A 80 -6.25 -1.30 9.62
CA GLN A 80 -7.63 -1.32 10.06
C GLN A 80 -8.49 -0.53 9.08
N ILE A 81 -9.54 -1.17 8.57
CA ILE A 81 -10.49 -0.60 7.61
C ILE A 81 -11.76 -0.27 8.38
N ASN A 82 -12.00 1.03 8.59
CA ASN A 82 -13.18 1.51 9.30
C ASN A 82 -14.35 1.75 8.36
N ASN A 83 -14.08 2.40 7.22
CA ASN A 83 -15.09 2.70 6.20
C ASN A 83 -14.45 2.74 4.81
N LYS A 84 -15.23 3.14 3.79
CA LYS A 84 -14.79 3.20 2.39
C LYS A 84 -13.50 3.99 2.18
N THR A 85 -13.32 5.13 2.85
CA THR A 85 -12.22 6.08 2.59
C THR A 85 -11.28 6.29 3.77
N THR A 86 -11.65 5.85 4.97
CA THR A 86 -10.89 6.03 6.21
C THR A 86 -10.30 4.71 6.66
N TRP A 87 -9.01 4.56 6.40
CA TRP A 87 -8.22 3.42 6.83
C TRP A 87 -7.14 3.89 7.79
N GLU A 88 -6.78 3.05 8.73
CA GLU A 88 -5.82 3.32 9.78
C GLU A 88 -4.67 2.32 9.74
N LEU A 89 -3.49 2.82 10.09
CA LEU A 89 -2.28 2.04 10.32
C LEU A 89 -1.97 2.05 11.81
N LYS A 90 -1.87 0.87 12.41
CA LYS A 90 -1.45 0.67 13.81
C LYS A 90 -0.09 -0.01 13.85
N TYR A 91 0.86 0.51 14.64
CA TYR A 91 2.23 -0.02 14.71
C TYR A 91 2.94 0.30 16.05
N GLY A 92 4.09 -0.35 16.27
CA GLY A 92 5.01 -0.05 17.38
C GLY A 92 5.16 -1.14 18.45
N ALA A 93 4.31 -2.18 18.46
CA ALA A 93 4.39 -3.28 19.43
C ALA A 93 5.30 -4.45 19.01
N LYS A 94 6.00 -4.34 17.86
CA LYS A 94 6.80 -5.42 17.25
C LYS A 94 5.98 -6.73 17.16
N ASP A 95 6.62 -7.88 17.19
CA ASP A 95 6.00 -9.22 17.12
C ASP A 95 5.47 -9.79 18.44
N GLN A 96 5.11 -8.92 19.40
CA GLN A 96 4.62 -9.38 20.69
C GLN A 96 3.10 -9.63 20.64
N PRO A 97 2.63 -10.89 20.77
CA PRO A 97 1.21 -11.21 20.79
C PRO A 97 0.51 -10.51 21.96
N GLY A 98 -0.73 -10.07 21.76
CA GLY A 98 -1.57 -9.47 22.81
C GLY A 98 -1.19 -8.03 23.20
N LYS A 99 -0.09 -7.46 22.69
CA LYS A 99 0.24 -6.05 22.95
C LYS A 99 -0.48 -5.10 22.00
N ALA A 100 -1.11 -4.09 22.59
CA ALA A 100 -1.67 -2.98 21.84
C ALA A 100 -0.56 -2.24 21.08
N GLN A 101 -0.85 -1.89 19.83
CA GLN A 101 0.03 -1.06 19.02
C GLN A 101 -0.01 0.38 19.56
N PRO A 102 1.12 0.95 20.02
CA PRO A 102 1.14 2.26 20.69
C PRO A 102 0.93 3.43 19.73
N HIS A 103 1.18 3.25 18.44
CA HIS A 103 1.05 4.31 17.44
C HIS A 103 -0.08 4.00 16.48
N LYS A 104 -0.83 5.04 16.11
CA LYS A 104 -1.86 5.02 15.07
C LYS A 104 -1.69 6.21 14.13
N ARG A 105 -1.95 6.00 12.84
CA ARG A 105 -2.00 7.06 11.83
C ARG A 105 -3.06 6.72 10.79
N TYR A 106 -3.81 7.73 10.33
CA TYR A 106 -4.67 7.56 9.16
C TYR A 106 -3.86 7.41 7.88
N LEU A 107 -4.29 6.50 7.00
CA LEU A 107 -3.74 6.33 5.65
C LEU A 107 -4.40 7.34 4.70
N SER A 108 -4.27 8.63 5.01
CA SER A 108 -4.91 9.72 4.25
C SER A 108 -4.43 9.76 2.80
N GLU A 109 -3.23 9.26 2.52
CA GLU A 109 -2.69 9.09 1.17
C GLU A 109 -3.53 8.18 0.25
N LEU A 110 -4.44 7.36 0.80
CA LEU A 110 -5.34 6.49 0.04
C LEU A 110 -6.73 7.09 -0.17
N SER A 111 -7.11 8.11 0.59
CA SER A 111 -8.49 8.60 0.68
C SER A 111 -9.09 8.98 -0.67
N SER A 112 -8.35 9.74 -1.49
CA SER A 112 -8.76 10.12 -2.84
C SER A 112 -8.89 8.90 -3.76
N PHE A 113 -7.92 7.97 -3.74
CA PHE A 113 -7.98 6.75 -4.55
C PHE A 113 -9.18 5.86 -4.19
N LEU A 114 -9.44 5.71 -2.90
CA LEU A 114 -10.55 4.91 -2.38
C LEU A 114 -11.90 5.54 -2.68
N GLY A 115 -12.00 6.87 -2.56
CA GLY A 115 -13.22 7.65 -2.76
C GLY A 115 -13.65 7.74 -4.22
N THR A 116 -12.69 7.80 -5.15
CA THR A 116 -12.97 7.93 -6.58
C THR A 116 -13.64 6.68 -7.14
N ASP A 117 -14.70 6.92 -7.92
CA ASP A 117 -15.29 5.93 -8.81
C ASP A 117 -14.64 6.08 -10.19
N PHE A 118 -13.93 5.03 -10.62
CA PHE A 118 -13.27 4.99 -11.92
C PHE A 118 -14.16 4.35 -13.01
N GLY A 119 -15.41 4.01 -12.69
CA GLY A 119 -16.34 3.34 -13.59
C GLY A 119 -16.34 1.82 -13.45
N LYS A 120 -17.38 1.19 -14.03
CA LYS A 120 -17.73 -0.23 -13.80
C LYS A 120 -16.69 -1.25 -14.29
N ASN A 121 -15.78 -0.86 -15.18
CA ASN A 121 -14.82 -1.77 -15.81
C ASN A 121 -13.40 -1.66 -15.22
N ILE A 122 -13.21 -0.86 -14.17
CA ILE A 122 -11.91 -0.62 -13.56
C ILE A 122 -11.87 -1.21 -12.15
N ASN A 123 -10.93 -2.12 -11.94
CA ASN A 123 -10.71 -2.76 -10.66
C ASN A 123 -9.67 -1.97 -9.85
N LYS A 124 -10.02 -1.54 -8.64
CA LYS A 124 -9.08 -0.87 -7.73
C LYS A 124 -8.28 -1.89 -6.93
N ILE A 125 -6.96 -1.76 -6.97
CA ILE A 125 -6.04 -2.59 -6.20
C ILE A 125 -5.10 -1.73 -5.38
N ILE A 126 -4.94 -2.08 -4.11
CA ILE A 126 -3.88 -1.58 -3.25
C ILE A 126 -2.85 -2.70 -3.06
N ILE A 127 -1.62 -2.46 -3.48
CA ILE A 127 -0.50 -3.37 -3.21
C ILE A 127 0.24 -2.87 -1.97
N VAL A 128 0.19 -3.66 -0.91
CA VAL A 128 0.80 -3.33 0.37
C VAL A 128 2.16 -4.02 0.49
N PHE A 129 3.19 -3.26 0.87
CA PHE A 129 4.54 -3.76 1.06
C PHE A 129 5.30 -2.99 2.15
N PRO A 130 6.22 -3.64 2.87
CA PRO A 130 6.20 -5.07 3.17
C PRO A 130 4.83 -5.56 3.69
N LYS A 131 4.64 -6.89 3.69
CA LYS A 131 3.42 -7.52 4.18
C LYS A 131 3.17 -7.12 5.65
N PRO A 132 1.97 -6.60 6.00
CA PRO A 132 1.60 -6.32 7.38
C PRO A 132 1.33 -7.61 8.14
N LYS A 133 1.32 -7.54 9.47
CA LYS A 133 0.93 -8.67 10.34
C LYS A 133 -0.48 -9.16 10.04
N LYS A 134 -1.42 -8.23 9.94
CA LYS A 134 -2.82 -8.49 9.63
C LYS A 134 -3.47 -7.25 9.03
N ILE A 135 -4.55 -7.51 8.30
CA ILE A 135 -5.45 -6.51 7.76
C ILE A 135 -6.83 -6.90 8.25
N VAL A 136 -7.53 -5.96 8.87
CA VAL A 136 -8.84 -6.18 9.47
C VAL A 136 -9.84 -5.15 9.01
N LYS A 137 -11.10 -5.56 8.86
CA LYS A 137 -12.23 -4.67 8.57
C LYS A 137 -13.22 -4.74 9.71
N TYR A 138 -13.63 -3.58 10.21
CA TYR A 138 -14.72 -3.47 11.16
C TYR A 138 -16.03 -3.52 10.40
N ILE A 139 -16.92 -4.42 10.82
CA ILE A 139 -18.30 -4.48 10.31
C ILE A 139 -19.19 -3.63 11.21
N ASN A 140 -18.96 -3.70 12.52
CA ASN A 140 -19.58 -2.89 13.57
C ASN A 140 -18.62 -2.78 14.77
N GLU A 141 -19.08 -2.27 15.92
CA GLU A 141 -18.26 -2.07 17.12
C GLU A 141 -17.73 -3.38 17.74
N SER A 142 -18.41 -4.50 17.51
CA SER A 142 -18.10 -5.80 18.12
C SER A 142 -17.57 -6.84 17.12
N GLU A 143 -17.71 -6.59 15.82
CA GLU A 143 -17.40 -7.56 14.78
C GLU A 143 -16.27 -7.08 13.86
N ILE A 144 -15.22 -7.91 13.79
CA ILE A 144 -14.04 -7.68 12.98
C ILE A 144 -13.82 -8.91 12.11
N ILE A 145 -13.58 -8.68 10.81
CA ILE A 145 -13.20 -9.73 9.88
C ILE A 145 -11.73 -9.57 9.45
N PHE A 146 -11.06 -10.71 9.24
CA PHE A 146 -9.74 -10.72 8.63
C PHE A 146 -9.86 -10.58 7.12
N VAL A 147 -9.11 -9.64 6.57
CA VAL A 147 -9.12 -9.33 5.14
C VAL A 147 -8.09 -10.19 4.45
N ASN A 148 -8.53 -10.89 3.41
CA ASN A 148 -7.67 -11.59 2.49
C ASN A 148 -7.75 -10.95 1.10
N SER A 149 -6.97 -11.50 0.17
CA SER A 149 -6.81 -10.93 -1.16
C SER A 149 -8.07 -11.04 -2.05
N LYS A 150 -9.02 -11.92 -1.69
CA LYS A 150 -10.33 -12.06 -2.36
C LYS A 150 -11.42 -11.17 -1.74
N THR A 151 -11.19 -10.64 -0.54
CA THR A 151 -12.16 -9.79 0.18
C THR A 151 -12.40 -8.49 -0.58
N ASP A 152 -13.68 -8.17 -0.85
CA ASP A 152 -14.05 -6.87 -1.40
C ASP A 152 -14.12 -5.80 -0.30
N LEU A 153 -13.45 -4.68 -0.54
CA LEU A 153 -13.37 -3.54 0.35
C LEU A 153 -13.96 -2.33 -0.36
N TYR A 154 -15.27 -2.36 -0.57
CA TYR A 154 -16.00 -1.28 -1.23
C TYR A 154 -15.52 -1.06 -2.68
N GLY A 155 -15.39 -2.16 -3.44
CA GLY A 155 -14.87 -2.15 -4.81
C GLY A 155 -13.35 -2.03 -4.92
N THR A 156 -12.63 -2.22 -3.81
CA THR A 156 -11.15 -2.23 -3.76
C THR A 156 -10.66 -3.56 -3.20
N ARG A 157 -9.57 -4.10 -3.74
CA ARG A 157 -8.90 -5.29 -3.19
C ARG A 157 -7.51 -4.93 -2.69
N ILE A 158 -7.03 -5.65 -1.67
CA ILE A 158 -5.67 -5.54 -1.17
C ILE A 158 -4.86 -6.76 -1.58
N LEU A 159 -3.71 -6.53 -2.18
CA LEU A 159 -2.72 -7.56 -2.49
C LEU A 159 -1.43 -7.33 -1.72
N THR A 160 -0.73 -8.43 -1.49
CA THR A 160 0.65 -8.47 -1.02
C THR A 160 1.44 -9.33 -2.01
N LYS A 161 2.78 -9.29 -1.96
CA LYS A 161 3.62 -10.07 -2.88
C LYS A 161 3.25 -11.57 -2.97
N ASP A 162 2.83 -12.15 -1.84
CA ASP A 162 2.44 -13.58 -1.76
C ASP A 162 1.16 -13.92 -2.53
N ASN A 163 0.38 -12.91 -2.92
CA ASN A 163 -1.01 -13.06 -3.41
C ASN A 163 -1.23 -12.53 -4.83
N PHE A 164 -0.17 -12.27 -5.60
CA PHE A 164 -0.30 -11.85 -7.00
C PHE A 164 -0.98 -12.91 -7.90
N GLY A 165 -1.09 -14.16 -7.43
CA GLY A 165 -1.88 -15.23 -8.06
C GLY A 165 -3.31 -14.84 -8.47
N LEU A 166 -3.91 -13.82 -7.84
CA LEU A 166 -5.25 -13.36 -8.18
C LEU A 166 -5.42 -12.77 -9.57
N PHE A 167 -4.33 -12.38 -10.23
CA PHE A 167 -4.37 -11.91 -11.61
C PHE A 167 -4.64 -13.01 -12.63
N LYS A 168 -4.51 -14.29 -12.25
CA LYS A 168 -4.75 -15.46 -13.12
C LYS A 168 -6.23 -15.89 -13.17
N LYS A 169 -7.15 -15.08 -12.65
CA LYS A 169 -8.59 -15.41 -12.61
C LYS A 169 -9.21 -15.44 -14.00
#